data_AF-A0A379TJI9-F1
#
_entry.id   AF-A0A379TJI9-F1
#
_cell.length_a   1.000
_cell.length_b   1.000
_cell.length_c   1.000
_cell.angle_alpha   90.00
_cell.angle_beta   90.00
_cell.angle_gamma   90.00
#
_symmetry.space_group_name_H-M   'P 1'
#
loop_
_entity.id
_entity.type
_entity.pdbx_description
1 polymer ?
#
loop_
_entity_poly.entity_id
_entity_poly.type
_entity_poly.pdbx_seq_one_letter_code
_entity_poly.pdbx_strand_id
1 'polypeptide(L)' 'MSVPVKLTPFALKRQVLEQVLSWQFRQALADGELEFLEGCWLSIHVRDIGLKWYTTVEMKN' A
#
# COMPACT_ATOMS: atom_id res chain seq x y z
N MET A 1 29.26 -16.48 -0.35
CA MET A 1 28.19 -16.81 0.61
C MET A 1 26.88 -16.29 0.03
N SER A 2 26.08 -17.16 -0.58
CA SER A 2 24.82 -16.76 -1.22
C SER A 2 23.74 -16.63 -0.15
N VAL A 3 23.45 -15.40 0.28
CA VAL A 3 22.29 -15.14 1.11
C VAL A 3 21.04 -15.57 0.33
N PRO A 4 20.19 -16.46 0.88
CA PRO A 4 19.02 -16.93 0.15
C PRO A 4 18.07 -15.75 -0.08
N VAL A 5 17.83 -15.40 -1.33
CA VAL A 5 16.79 -14.44 -1.76
C VAL A 5 15.38 -14.83 -1.24
N LYS A 6 15.21 -16.09 -0.79
CA LYS A 6 14.04 -16.62 -0.08
C LYS A 6 13.79 -16.03 1.32
N LEU A 7 14.76 -15.32 1.89
CA LEU A 7 14.61 -14.58 3.16
C LEU A 7 14.37 -13.09 2.92
N THR A 8 13.82 -12.69 1.77
CA THR A 8 13.32 -11.31 1.66
C THR A 8 12.17 -11.14 2.65
N PRO A 9 12.34 -10.37 3.73
CA PRO A 9 11.31 -10.22 4.74
C PRO A 9 10.08 -9.67 4.04
N PHE A 10 8.93 -10.31 4.28
CA PHE A 10 7.62 -9.85 3.86
C PHE A 10 7.41 -8.34 4.06
N ALA A 11 8.00 -7.80 5.14
CA ALA A 11 8.04 -6.37 5.44
C ALA A 11 8.64 -5.51 4.32
N LEU A 12 9.71 -5.92 3.65
CA LEU A 12 10.33 -5.14 2.57
C LEU A 12 9.45 -5.10 1.32
N LYS A 13 8.85 -6.24 0.94
CA LYS A 13 7.92 -6.29 -0.20
C LYS A 13 6.68 -5.44 0.07
N ARG A 14 6.16 -5.51 1.30
CA ARG A 14 5.05 -4.68 1.76
C ARG A 14 5.41 -3.19 1.70
N GLN A 15 6.57 -2.78 2.21
CA GLN A 15 6.98 -1.37 2.26
C GLN A 15 7.14 -0.75 0.86
N VAL A 16 7.67 -1.51 -0.10
CA VAL A 16 7.77 -1.02 -1.49
C VAL A 16 6.38 -0.88 -2.10
N LEU A 17 5.52 -1.87 -1.91
CA LEU A 17 4.15 -1.86 -2.45
C LEU A 17 3.27 -0.78 -1.80
N GLU A 18 3.40 -0.58 -0.49
CA GLU A 18 2.76 0.52 0.25
C GLU A 18 3.22 1.86 -0.34
N GLN A 19 4.51 2.06 -0.57
CA GLN A 19 5.01 3.30 -1.18
C GLN A 19 4.44 3.55 -2.58
N VAL A 20 4.38 2.51 -3.43
CA VAL A 20 3.82 2.60 -4.78
C VAL A 20 2.33 2.92 -4.73
N LEU A 21 1.57 2.23 -3.88
CA LEU A 21 0.13 2.48 -3.73
C LEU A 21 -0.13 3.86 -3.13
N SER A 22 0.61 4.28 -2.10
CA SER A 22 0.51 5.63 -1.55
C SER A 22 0.87 6.70 -2.57
N TRP A 23 1.78 6.43 -3.51
CA TRP A 23 2.07 7.35 -4.62
C TRP A 23 0.93 7.39 -5.63
N GLN A 24 0.40 6.24 -6.05
CA GLN A 24 -0.74 6.16 -6.97
C GLN A 24 -1.99 6.83 -6.39
N PHE A 25 -2.31 6.52 -5.14
CA PHE A 25 -3.44 7.11 -4.43
C PHE A 25 -3.26 8.59 -4.21
N ARG A 26 -2.04 9.08 -3.98
CA ARG A 26 -1.81 10.53 -3.81
C ARG A 26 -2.23 11.33 -5.04
N GLN A 27 -1.98 10.82 -6.24
CA GLN A 27 -2.40 11.50 -7.45
C GLN A 27 -3.93 11.47 -7.61
N ALA A 28 -4.55 10.31 -7.40
CA ALA A 28 -6.02 10.19 -7.45
C ALA A 28 -6.76 10.95 -6.32
N LEU A 29 -6.12 11.13 -5.16
CA LEU A 29 -6.60 11.99 -4.07
C LEU A 29 -6.47 13.47 -4.42
N ALA A 30 -5.37 13.87 -5.06
CA ALA A 30 -5.15 15.25 -5.49
C ALA A 30 -6.13 15.68 -6.59
N ASP A 31 -6.56 14.74 -7.43
CA ASP A 31 -7.58 14.96 -8.46
C ASP A 31 -9.03 14.93 -7.90
N GLY A 32 -9.20 14.74 -6.58
CA GLY A 32 -10.50 14.73 -5.89
C GLY A 32 -11.33 13.46 -6.12
N GLU A 33 -10.84 12.51 -6.92
CA GLU A 33 -11.59 11.28 -7.24
C GLU A 33 -11.81 10.38 -6.02
N LEU A 34 -10.96 10.48 -5.00
CA LEU A 34 -10.92 9.57 -3.85
C LEU A 34 -11.31 10.20 -2.51
N GLU A 35 -11.90 11.40 -2.51
CA GLU A 35 -12.38 12.06 -1.28
C GLU A 35 -13.39 11.18 -0.50
N PHE A 36 -14.17 10.35 -1.19
CA PHE A 36 -15.11 9.41 -0.58
C PHE A 36 -14.46 8.32 0.30
N LEU A 37 -13.15 8.13 0.19
CA LEU A 37 -12.40 7.16 0.99
C LEU A 37 -11.92 7.74 2.33
N GLU A 38 -12.06 9.04 2.54
CA GLU A 38 -11.71 9.66 3.82
C GLU A 38 -12.52 9.06 4.97
N GLY A 39 -11.84 8.71 6.06
CA GLY A 39 -12.47 8.06 7.22
C GLY A 39 -12.90 6.59 7.01
N CYS A 40 -12.70 6.02 5.82
CA CYS A 40 -13.03 4.63 5.54
C CYS A 40 -11.83 3.69 5.73
N TRP A 41 -12.08 2.49 6.26
CA TRP A 41 -11.09 1.42 6.28
C TRP A 41 -10.96 0.77 4.91
N LEU A 42 -9.75 0.75 4.36
CA LEU A 42 -9.40 0.11 3.10
C LEU A 42 -8.73 -1.23 3.34
N SER A 43 -9.20 -2.28 2.67
CA SER A 43 -8.54 -3.59 2.64
C SER A 43 -7.85 -3.77 1.28
N ILE A 44 -6.53 -3.86 1.28
CA ILE A 44 -5.73 -4.11 0.07
C ILE A 44 -5.30 -5.57 0.04
N HIS A 45 -5.62 -6.26 -1.06
CA HIS A 45 -5.28 -7.66 -1.26
C HIS A 45 -4.53 -7.88 -2.57
N VAL A 46 -3.26 -8.23 -2.48
CA VAL A 46 -2.41 -8.53 -3.64
C VAL A 46 -2.20 -10.04 -3.70
N ARG A 47 -2.95 -10.66 -4.62
CA ARG A 47 -3.02 -12.13 -4.78
C ARG A 47 -1.67 -12.74 -5.16
N ASP A 48 -0.91 -12.07 -6.02
CA ASP A 48 0.34 -12.60 -6.58
C ASP A 48 1.42 -12.85 -5.52
N ILE A 49 1.36 -12.12 -4.41
CA ILE A 49 2.32 -12.25 -3.28
C ILE A 49 1.64 -12.65 -1.97
N GLY A 50 0.35 -13.02 -2.00
CA GLY A 50 -0.40 -13.44 -0.82
C GLY A 50 -0.47 -12.36 0.28
N LEU A 51 -0.51 -11.09 -0.09
CA LEU A 51 -0.44 -9.97 0.84
C LEU A 51 -1.82 -9.37 1.07
N LYS A 52 -2.26 -9.33 2.33
CA LYS A 52 -3.47 -8.65 2.76
C LYS A 52 -3.14 -7.65 3.85
N TRP A 53 -3.53 -6.39 3.68
CA TRP A 53 -3.37 -5.36 4.71
C TRP A 53 -4.59 -4.43 4.77
N TYR A 54 -4.69 -3.70 5.89
CA TYR A 54 -5.73 -2.71 6.14
C TYR A 54 -5.08 -1.34 6.37
N THR A 55 -5.61 -0.30 5.75
CA THR A 55 -5.12 1.09 5.91
C THR A 55 -6.28 2.07 5.86
N THR A 56 -6.09 3.26 6.41
CA THR A 56 -6.95 4.42 6.18
C THR A 56 -6.20 5.42 5.30
N VAL A 57 -6.94 6.32 4.66
CA VAL A 57 -6.38 7.52 4.04
C VAL A 57 -6.62 8.67 5.01
N GLU A 58 -5.55 9.33 5.43
CA GLU A 58 -5.61 10.59 6.16
C GLU A 58 -5.06 11.69 5.25
N MET A 59 -5.89 12.65 4.87
CA MET A 59 -5.40 13.87 4.24
C MET A 59 -4.71 14.71 5.33
N LYS A 60 -3.40 14.89 5.20
CA LYS A 60 -2.69 15.90 6.02
C LYS A 60 -3.11 17.27 5.52
N ASN A 61 -3.98 17.92 6.28
CA ASN A 61 -4.33 19.33 6.19
C ASN A 61 -3.12 20.23 6.49
#